data_AF-F5YKB9-F1
#
_entry.id   AF-F5YKB9-F1
#
_cell.length_a   1.000
_cell.length_b   1.000
_cell.length_c   1.000
_cell.angle_alpha   90.00
_cell.angle_beta   90.00
_cell.angle_gamma   90.00
#
_symmetry.space_group_name_H-M   'P 1'
#
loop_
_entity.id
_entity.type
_entity.pdbx_description
1 polymer ?
#
loop_
_entity_poly.entity_id
_entity_poly.type
_entity_poly.pdbx_seq_one_letter_code
_entity_poly.pdbx_strand_id
1 'polypeptide(L)'
;MTKLFAIILLLSPVLSCGSRPIAISETATPAEMTQRAQEASDRNRYGLSLQYYQAILERFPRDINNVCAAEYEIAFIHYKQKKYDQARSEFESLLDRYNTPDAELLPSQFRTLANIVLAKMNERRK
;
A
#
# COMPACT_ATOMS: atom_id res chain seq x y z
N MET A 1 -8.95 59.83 -11.68
CA MET A 1 -8.01 59.44 -10.61
C MET A 1 -8.42 58.09 -10.05
N THR A 2 -7.70 57.09 -10.52
CA THR A 2 -7.50 55.75 -9.96
C THR A 2 -7.72 55.66 -8.45
N LYS A 3 -8.52 54.68 -8.00
CA LYS A 3 -8.07 53.67 -7.01
C LYS A 3 -8.76 52.33 -7.27
N LEU A 4 -8.01 51.50 -7.98
CA LEU A 4 -8.09 50.04 -8.01
C LEU A 4 -8.08 49.54 -6.54
N PHE A 5 -9.17 48.95 -6.05
CA PHE A 5 -9.15 48.24 -4.78
C PHE A 5 -9.12 46.74 -5.03
N ALA A 6 -8.04 46.15 -4.55
CA ALA A 6 -7.57 44.81 -4.79
C ALA A 6 -8.61 43.74 -4.45
N ILE A 7 -8.77 42.80 -5.39
CA ILE A 7 -9.32 41.47 -5.16
C ILE A 7 -8.38 40.79 -4.14
N ILE A 8 -8.84 40.66 -2.88
CA ILE A 8 -8.18 39.82 -1.89
C ILE A 8 -8.46 38.38 -2.30
N LEU A 9 -7.52 37.80 -3.04
CA LEU A 9 -7.43 36.38 -3.31
C LEU A 9 -7.14 35.68 -1.97
N LEU A 10 -8.20 35.23 -1.28
CA LEU A 10 -8.11 34.35 -0.13
C LEU A 10 -7.62 32.97 -0.62
N LEU A 11 -6.31 32.88 -0.86
CA LEU A 11 -5.61 31.63 -1.10
C LEU A 11 -5.47 30.94 0.26
N SER A 12 -6.52 30.28 0.71
CA SER A 12 -6.47 29.39 1.87
C SER A 12 -5.54 28.22 1.54
N PRO A 13 -4.40 28.04 2.23
CA PRO A 13 -3.62 26.83 2.08
C PRO A 13 -4.47 25.69 2.63
N VAL A 14 -4.94 24.81 1.75
CA VAL A 14 -5.45 23.50 2.11
C VAL A 14 -4.29 22.74 2.76
N LEU A 15 -4.17 22.90 4.08
CA LEU A 15 -3.24 22.19 4.93
C LEU A 15 -3.65 20.72 4.94
N SER A 16 -3.08 20.03 3.96
CA SER A 16 -2.74 18.61 3.89
C SER A 16 -3.24 17.76 5.07
N CYS A 17 -4.20 16.87 4.78
CA CYS A 17 -4.47 15.66 5.58
C CYS A 17 -3.30 14.67 5.44
N GLY A 18 -2.09 15.06 5.84
CA GLY A 18 -0.97 14.14 6.00
C GLY A 18 -1.17 13.35 7.29
N SER A 19 -1.49 12.06 7.18
CA SER A 19 -1.46 11.18 8.35
C SER A 19 -0.04 11.17 8.90
N ARG A 20 0.11 11.45 10.20
CA ARG A 20 1.43 11.48 10.84
C ARG A 20 2.09 10.10 10.75
N PRO A 21 3.41 10.03 10.44
CA PRO A 21 4.16 8.78 10.52
C PRO A 21 4.00 8.12 11.88
N ILE A 22 3.82 6.81 11.90
CA ILE A 22 3.71 6.04 13.13
C ILE A 22 5.08 5.80 13.75
N ALA A 23 5.14 5.81 15.08
CA ALA A 23 6.35 5.42 15.79
C ALA A 23 6.39 3.89 15.90
N ILE A 24 7.18 3.24 15.04
CA ILE A 24 7.45 1.79 15.09
C ILE A 24 8.71 1.57 15.93
N SER A 25 8.70 0.58 16.81
CA SER A 25 9.92 0.22 17.56
C SER A 25 11.07 -0.12 16.61
N GLU A 26 12.26 0.41 16.89
CA GLU A 26 13.51 0.12 16.16
C GLU A 26 13.88 -1.36 16.18
N THR A 27 13.39 -2.11 17.17
CA THR A 27 13.59 -3.56 17.29
C THR A 27 12.42 -4.39 16.78
N ALA A 28 11.37 -3.76 16.24
CA ALA A 28 10.19 -4.48 15.75
C ALA A 28 10.57 -5.46 14.62
N THR A 29 10.08 -6.69 14.74
CA THR A 29 10.25 -7.75 13.75
C THR A 29 9.21 -7.65 12.63
N PRO A 30 9.45 -8.27 11.45
CA PRO A 30 8.43 -8.36 10.40
C PRO A 30 7.12 -8.99 10.86
N ALA A 31 7.19 -10.00 11.74
CA ALA A 31 6.01 -10.66 12.30
C ALA A 31 5.17 -9.71 13.16
N GLU A 32 5.80 -8.95 14.05
CA GLU A 32 5.09 -7.96 14.89
C GLU A 32 4.49 -6.83 14.05
N MET A 33 5.21 -6.35 13.03
CA MET A 33 4.68 -5.33 12.12
C MET A 33 3.51 -5.87 11.31
N THR A 34 3.60 -7.10 10.81
CA THR A 34 2.51 -7.78 10.10
C THR A 34 1.28 -7.92 10.98
N GLN A 35 1.44 -8.39 12.22
CA GLN A 35 0.34 -8.49 13.17
C GLN A 35 -0.36 -7.13 13.38
N ARG A 36 0.41 -6.08 13.66
CA ARG A 36 -0.15 -4.73 13.85
C ARG A 36 -0.80 -4.18 12.58
N ALA A 37 -0.26 -4.49 11.41
CA ALA A 37 -0.82 -4.11 10.13
C ALA A 37 -2.19 -4.78 9.90
N GLN A 38 -2.31 -6.07 10.19
CA GLN A 38 -3.56 -6.82 10.09
C GLN A 38 -4.60 -6.28 11.07
N GLU A 39 -4.25 -6.10 12.35
CA GLU A 39 -5.13 -5.50 13.35
C GLU A 39 -5.63 -4.10 12.94
N ALA A 40 -4.77 -3.29 12.32
CA ALA A 40 -5.15 -1.99 11.79
C ALA A 40 -6.14 -2.14 10.60
N SER A 41 -5.88 -3.07 9.69
CA SER A 41 -6.75 -3.38 8.56
C SER A 41 -8.13 -3.91 8.97
N ASP A 42 -8.21 -4.74 10.02
CA ASP A 42 -9.47 -5.24 10.58
C ASP A 42 -10.33 -4.12 11.17
N ARG A 43 -9.67 -3.08 11.69
CA ARG A 43 -10.30 -1.85 12.19
C ARG A 43 -10.52 -0.80 11.10
N ASN A 44 -10.38 -1.15 9.82
CA ASN A 44 -10.44 -0.24 8.66
C ASN A 44 -9.46 0.94 8.73
N ARG A 45 -8.41 0.87 9.56
CA ARG A 45 -7.35 1.87 9.66
C ARG A 45 -6.29 1.62 8.59
N TYR A 46 -6.71 1.69 7.33
CA TYR A 46 -5.88 1.32 6.19
C TYR A 46 -4.59 2.16 6.08
N GLY A 47 -4.64 3.46 6.36
CA GLY A 47 -3.44 4.30 6.38
C GLY A 47 -2.41 3.88 7.45
N LEU A 48 -2.86 3.33 8.58
CA LEU A 48 -1.98 2.76 9.60
C LEU A 48 -1.42 1.40 9.16
N SER A 49 -2.27 0.57 8.56
CA SER A 49 -1.88 -0.75 8.03
C SER A 49 -0.79 -0.62 6.95
N LEU A 50 -0.98 0.30 6.00
CA LEU A 50 -0.01 0.59 4.94
C LEU A 50 1.34 1.02 5.50
N GLN A 51 1.38 1.85 6.54
CA GLN A 51 2.65 2.28 7.14
C GLN A 51 3.45 1.12 7.75
N TYR A 52 2.80 0.13 8.36
CA TYR A 52 3.49 -1.05 8.87
C TYR A 52 4.06 -1.93 7.74
N TYR A 53 3.30 -2.14 6.66
CA TYR A 53 3.80 -2.90 5.52
C TYR A 53 4.91 -2.17 4.77
N GLN A 54 4.81 -0.84 4.62
CA GLN A 54 5.90 -0.02 4.06
C GLN A 54 7.18 -0.13 4.91
N ALA A 55 7.06 -0.11 6.23
CA ALA A 55 8.21 -0.30 7.11
C ALA A 55 8.87 -1.67 6.96
N ILE A 56 8.12 -2.74 6.62
CA ILE A 56 8.71 -4.04 6.28
C ILE A 56 9.56 -3.93 5.01
N LEU A 57 9.03 -3.30 3.96
CA LEU A 57 9.76 -3.11 2.69
C LEU A 57 11.04 -2.30 2.88
N GLU A 58 10.99 -1.25 3.72
CA GLU A 58 12.12 -0.36 3.98
C GLU A 58 13.20 -1.00 4.86
N ARG A 59 12.80 -1.70 5.93
CA ARG A 59 13.73 -2.22 6.96
C ARG A 59 14.23 -3.62 6.66
N PHE A 60 13.49 -4.41 5.89
CA PHE A 60 13.80 -5.81 5.60
C PHE A 60 13.80 -6.12 4.09
N PRO A 61 14.46 -5.32 3.24
CA PRO A 61 14.37 -5.46 1.78
C PRO A 61 14.95 -6.78 1.24
N ARG A 62 15.75 -7.50 2.04
CA ARG A 62 16.33 -8.80 1.68
C ARG A 62 15.53 -10.00 2.17
N ASP A 63 14.50 -9.77 2.99
CA ASP A 63 13.60 -10.83 3.44
C ASP A 63 12.51 -11.04 2.38
N ILE A 64 12.83 -11.83 1.36
CA ILE A 64 11.99 -12.04 0.18
C ILE A 64 10.57 -12.48 0.56
N ASN A 65 10.42 -13.32 1.59
CA ASN A 65 9.12 -13.78 2.06
C ASN A 65 8.27 -12.62 2.57
N ASN A 66 8.84 -11.81 3.49
CA ASN A 66 8.12 -10.68 4.07
C ASN A 66 7.91 -9.53 3.08
N VAL A 67 8.83 -9.34 2.13
CA VAL A 67 8.67 -8.37 1.04
C VAL A 67 7.50 -8.74 0.14
N CYS A 68 7.44 -9.97 -0.38
CA CYS A 68 6.31 -10.42 -1.20
C CYS A 68 4.98 -10.34 -0.44
N ALA A 69 4.98 -10.69 0.85
CA ALA A 69 3.81 -10.58 1.70
C ALA A 69 3.34 -9.12 1.83
N ALA A 70 4.25 -8.19 2.13
CA ALA A 70 3.93 -6.78 2.29
C ALA A 70 3.44 -6.14 0.98
N GLU A 71 4.05 -6.44 -0.16
CA GLU A 71 3.59 -5.98 -1.48
C GLU A 71 2.17 -6.46 -1.80
N TYR A 72 1.90 -7.75 -1.57
CA TYR A 72 0.56 -8.31 -1.76
C TYR A 72 -0.47 -7.63 -0.84
N GLU A 73 -0.15 -7.47 0.44
CA GLU A 73 -1.08 -6.89 1.42
C GLU A 73 -1.34 -5.41 1.15
N ILE A 74 -0.34 -4.65 0.70
CA ILE A 74 -0.53 -3.25 0.27
C ILE A 74 -1.53 -3.19 -0.89
N ALA A 75 -1.34 -4.01 -1.93
CA ALA A 75 -2.26 -4.10 -3.06
C ALA A 75 -3.67 -4.52 -2.62
N PHE A 76 -3.76 -5.48 -1.71
CA PHE A 76 -5.03 -5.95 -1.17
C PHE A 76 -5.74 -4.88 -0.31
N ILE A 77 -5.01 -4.07 0.44
CA ILE A 77 -5.56 -2.92 1.17
C ILE A 77 -6.15 -1.90 0.19
N HIS A 78 -5.43 -1.55 -0.89
CA HIS A 78 -5.97 -0.65 -1.90
C HIS A 78 -7.22 -1.22 -2.60
N TYR A 79 -7.25 -2.54 -2.82
CA TYR A 79 -8.45 -3.23 -3.29
C TYR A 79 -9.61 -3.10 -2.29
N LYS A 80 -9.38 -3.31 -0.98
CA LYS A 80 -10.40 -3.12 0.08
C LYS A 80 -10.92 -1.68 0.13
N GLN A 81 -10.05 -0.70 -0.17
CA GLN A 81 -10.41 0.71 -0.27
C GLN A 81 -11.14 1.07 -1.57
N LYS A 82 -11.42 0.09 -2.46
CA LYS A 82 -12.01 0.30 -3.79
C LYS A 82 -11.16 1.14 -4.74
N LYS A 83 -9.87 1.30 -4.46
CA LYS A 83 -8.89 1.96 -5.33
C LYS A 83 -8.42 0.96 -6.39
N TYR A 84 -9.33 0.55 -7.26
CA TYR A 84 -9.10 -0.61 -8.13
C TYR A 84 -7.98 -0.41 -9.14
N ASP A 85 -7.80 0.78 -9.70
CA ASP A 85 -6.72 1.03 -10.66
C ASP A 85 -5.34 0.94 -9.99
N GLN A 86 -5.23 1.50 -8.79
CA GLN A 86 -4.00 1.43 -7.99
C GLN A 86 -3.71 -0.02 -7.57
N ALA A 87 -4.69 -0.71 -6.99
CA ALA A 87 -4.53 -2.09 -6.56
C ALA A 87 -4.14 -3.02 -7.73
N ARG A 88 -4.71 -2.79 -8.91
CA ARG A 88 -4.36 -3.53 -10.12
C ARG A 88 -2.89 -3.34 -10.48
N SER A 89 -2.45 -2.09 -10.57
CA SER A 89 -1.06 -1.77 -10.90
C SER A 89 -0.08 -2.40 -9.91
N GLU A 90 -0.42 -2.43 -8.62
CA GLU A 90 0.43 -3.02 -7.58
C GLU A 90 0.44 -4.55 -7.64
N PHE A 91 -0.70 -5.20 -7.89
CA PHE A 91 -0.74 -6.65 -8.13
C PHE A 91 0.03 -7.05 -9.39
N GLU A 92 -0.09 -6.27 -10.48
CA GLU A 92 0.65 -6.50 -11.72
C GLU A 92 2.16 -6.35 -11.48
N SER A 93 2.59 -5.31 -10.75
CA SER A 93 3.99 -5.14 -10.36
C SER A 93 4.53 -6.29 -9.51
N LEU A 94 3.73 -6.82 -8.58
CA LEU A 94 4.10 -8.02 -7.80
C LEU A 94 4.25 -9.24 -8.72
N LEU A 95 3.32 -9.42 -9.68
CA LEU A 95 3.33 -10.53 -10.62
C LEU A 95 4.52 -10.48 -11.59
N ASP A 96 4.98 -9.29 -11.97
CA ASP A 96 6.15 -9.11 -12.83
C ASP A 96 7.42 -9.69 -12.23
N ARG A 97 7.54 -9.69 -10.89
CA ARG A 97 8.68 -10.31 -10.19
C ARG A 97 8.79 -11.81 -10.47
N TYR A 98 7.66 -12.50 -10.67
CA TYR A 98 7.62 -13.93 -11.01
C TYR A 98 7.99 -14.22 -12.47
N ASN A 99 8.24 -13.20 -13.28
CA ASN A 99 8.73 -13.33 -14.66
C ASN A 99 10.24 -13.08 -14.78
N THR A 100 10.96 -13.04 -13.66
CA THR A 100 12.41 -12.84 -13.59
C THR A 100 13.14 -14.15 -13.27
N PRO A 101 14.46 -14.25 -13.49
CA PRO A 101 15.24 -15.43 -13.10
C PRO A 101 15.16 -15.76 -11.60
N ASP A 102 14.87 -14.77 -10.74
CA ASP A 102 14.78 -14.95 -9.29
C ASP A 102 13.41 -15.49 -8.83
N ALA A 103 12.51 -15.81 -9.77
CA ALA A 103 11.15 -16.27 -9.46
C ALA A 103 11.10 -17.51 -8.57
N GLU A 104 12.10 -18.39 -8.64
CA GLU A 104 12.20 -19.61 -7.81
C GLU A 104 12.36 -19.30 -6.31
N LEU A 105 12.84 -18.11 -5.97
CA LEU A 105 13.00 -17.65 -4.59
C LEU A 105 11.71 -17.04 -4.02
N LEU A 106 10.74 -16.73 -4.88
CA LEU A 106 9.53 -16.02 -4.49
C LEU A 106 8.46 -17.00 -3.98
N PRO A 107 7.71 -16.64 -2.92
CA PRO A 107 6.67 -17.52 -2.40
C PRO A 107 5.49 -17.59 -3.38
N SER A 108 5.16 -18.79 -3.88
CA SER A 108 4.17 -18.96 -4.94
C SER A 108 2.74 -18.60 -4.52
N GLN A 109 2.44 -18.60 -3.21
CA GLN A 109 1.12 -18.24 -2.69
C GLN A 109 0.70 -16.82 -3.08
N PHE A 110 1.63 -15.85 -3.08
CA PHE A 110 1.27 -14.47 -3.39
C PHE A 110 0.99 -14.26 -4.88
N ARG A 111 1.64 -15.04 -5.76
CA ARG A 111 1.26 -15.13 -7.18
C ARG A 111 -0.18 -15.62 -7.35
N THR A 112 -0.54 -16.70 -6.66
CA THR A 112 -1.89 -17.28 -6.74
C THR A 112 -2.94 -16.30 -6.23
N LEU A 113 -2.71 -15.70 -5.06
CA LEU A 113 -3.64 -14.76 -4.46
C LEU A 113 -3.83 -13.49 -5.31
N ALA A 114 -2.75 -12.91 -5.84
CA ALA A 114 -2.82 -11.74 -6.71
C ALA A 114 -3.68 -12.02 -7.96
N ASN A 115 -3.48 -13.18 -8.60
CA ASN A 115 -4.28 -13.57 -9.77
C ASN A 115 -5.78 -13.74 -9.43
N ILE A 116 -6.11 -14.32 -8.27
CA ILE A 116 -7.50 -14.45 -7.81
C ILE A 116 -8.16 -13.07 -7.66
N VAL A 117 -7.47 -12.12 -7.03
CA VAL A 117 -8.01 -10.78 -6.81
C VAL A 117 -8.17 -10.02 -8.13
N LEU A 118 -7.19 -10.09 -9.03
CA LEU A 118 -7.27 -9.48 -10.36
C LEU A 118 -8.42 -10.06 -11.20
N ALA A 119 -8.63 -11.37 -11.18
CA ALA A 119 -9.75 -12.02 -11.87
C ALA A 119 -11.09 -11.47 -11.35
N LYS A 120 -11.25 -11.41 -10.02
CA LYS A 120 -12.43 -10.84 -9.37
C LYS A 120 -12.66 -9.36 -9.73
N MET A 121 -11.60 -8.58 -9.89
CA MET A 121 -11.69 -7.18 -10.32
C MET A 121 -12.14 -7.06 -11.78
N ASN A 122 -11.70 -7.97 -12.65
CA ASN A 122 -12.10 -7.99 -14.06
C ASN A 122 -13.57 -8.35 -14.24
N GLU A 123 -14.09 -9.29 -13.45
CA GLU A 123 -15.50 -9.67 -13.47
C GLU A 123 -16.42 -8.53 -13.05
N ARG A 124 -16.04 -7.75 -12.04
CA ARG A 124 -16.82 -6.59 -11.54
C ARG A 124 -16.90 -5.41 -12.51
N ARG A 125 -16.02 -5.36 -13.51
CA ARG A 125 -15.97 -4.30 -14.52
C ARG A 125 -16.83 -4.60 -15.75
N LYS A 126 -17.22 -5.87 -15.94
CA LYS A 126 -18.12 -6.30 -17.03
C LYS A 126 -19.56 -5.99 -16.66
#